data_AF-A0A820M513-F1
#
_entry.id   AF-A0A820M513-F1
#
_cell.length_a   1.000
_cell.length_b   1.000
_cell.length_c   1.000
_cell.angle_alpha   90.00
_cell.angle_beta   90.00
_cell.angle_gamma   90.00
#
_symmetry.space_group_name_H-M   'P 1'
#
loop_
_entity.id
_entity.type
_entity.pdbx_description
1 polymer ?
#
loop_
_entity_poly.entity_id
_entity_poly.type
_entity_poly.pdbx_seq_one_letter_code
_entity_poly.pdbx_strand_id
1 'polypeptide(L)'
;ILRRMMKLCVAETSDGNLHARENEQRLLRNMGVHVVVLDLLKIPYDKMEDTRMNHIMKLAHNLLQYFCYENPTNQAKLYDLYFNDYQQLSE
;
A
#
# COMPACT_ATOMS: atom_id res chain seq x y z
N ILE A 1 -10.94 -3.81 -6.12
CA ILE A 1 -10.96 -2.94 -4.91
C ILE A 1 -9.67 -2.11 -4.79
N LEU A 2 -8.47 -2.73 -4.81
CA LEU A 2 -7.17 -2.04 -4.71
C LEU A 2 -7.03 -0.79 -5.61
N ARG A 3 -7.41 -0.88 -6.89
CA ARG A 3 -7.40 0.28 -7.81
C ARG A 3 -8.28 1.45 -7.38
N ARG A 4 -9.42 1.17 -6.74
CA ARG A 4 -10.32 2.21 -6.23
C ARG A 4 -9.70 2.88 -5.00
N MET A 5 -9.06 2.11 -4.12
CA MET A 5 -8.34 2.64 -2.97
C MET A 5 -7.16 3.54 -3.39
N MET A 6 -6.41 3.19 -4.43
CA MET A 6 -5.35 4.07 -4.97
C MET A 6 -5.88 5.45 -5.37
N LYS A 7 -7.04 5.49 -6.04
CA LYS A 7 -7.71 6.75 -6.43
C LYS A 7 -8.27 7.54 -5.25
N LEU A 8 -8.41 6.94 -4.06
CA LEU A 8 -8.73 7.69 -2.85
C LEU A 8 -7.49 8.39 -2.31
N CYS A 9 -6.29 7.86 -2.53
CA CYS A 9 -5.06 8.44 -1.99
C CYS A 9 -4.56 9.68 -2.74
N VAL A 10 -4.92 9.83 -4.02
CA VAL A 10 -4.45 10.94 -4.86
C VAL A 10 -5.57 11.50 -5.74
N ALA A 11 -5.50 12.78 -6.05
CA ALA A 11 -6.25 13.42 -7.12
C ALA A 11 -5.34 13.63 -8.34
N GLU A 12 -5.88 13.44 -9.54
CA GLU A 12 -5.23 13.83 -10.78
C GLU A 12 -5.75 15.21 -11.20
N THR A 13 -4.87 16.17 -11.43
CA THR A 13 -5.23 17.50 -11.91
C THR A 13 -5.34 17.52 -13.43
N SER A 14 -5.93 18.57 -13.97
CA SER A 14 -6.09 18.78 -15.41
C SER A 14 -4.77 18.73 -16.18
N ASP A 15 -3.65 19.05 -15.52
CA ASP A 15 -2.30 19.06 -16.09
C ASP A 15 -1.61 17.67 -16.01
N GLY A 16 -2.31 16.64 -15.52
CA GLY A 16 -1.79 15.28 -15.36
C GLY A 16 -0.92 15.07 -14.12
N ASN A 17 -0.81 16.08 -13.24
CA ASN A 17 -0.07 15.95 -11.99
C ASN A 17 -0.92 15.27 -10.91
N LEU A 18 -0.27 14.53 -10.02
CA LEU A 18 -0.90 13.92 -8.86
C LEU A 18 -0.74 14.81 -7.64
N HIS A 19 -1.80 14.91 -6.83
CA HIS A 19 -1.77 15.57 -5.53
C HIS A 19 -2.30 14.62 -4.47
N ALA A 20 -1.69 14.63 -3.28
CA ALA A 20 -2.16 13.82 -2.17
C ALA A 20 -3.56 14.22 -1.69
N ARG A 21 -4.34 13.21 -1.33
CA ARG A 21 -5.62 13.32 -0.63
C ARG A 21 -5.43 12.92 0.82
N GLU A 22 -4.89 13.84 1.62
CA GLU A 22 -4.43 13.55 2.98
C GLU A 22 -5.53 13.00 3.90
N ASN A 23 -6.76 13.50 3.76
CA ASN A 23 -7.90 13.07 4.57
C ASN A 23 -8.29 11.62 4.27
N GLU A 24 -8.35 11.26 2.99
CA GLU A 24 -8.65 9.91 2.52
C GLU A 24 -7.51 8.94 2.86
N GLN A 25 -6.25 9.36 2.68
CA GLN A 25 -5.09 8.58 3.14
C GLN A 25 -5.14 8.32 4.65
N ARG A 26 -5.51 9.33 5.45
CA ARG A 26 -5.72 9.17 6.90
C ARG A 26 -6.87 8.23 7.22
N LEU A 27 -7.98 8.29 6.48
CA LEU A 27 -9.09 7.35 6.64
C LEU A 27 -8.63 5.91 6.35
N LEU A 28 -7.92 5.68 5.25
CA LEU A 28 -7.37 4.36 4.90
C LEU A 28 -6.37 3.86 5.95
N ARG A 29 -5.56 4.75 6.53
CA ARG A 29 -4.65 4.42 7.63
C ARG A 29 -5.45 3.94 8.85
N ASN A 30 -6.45 4.72 9.25
CA ASN A 30 -7.28 4.42 10.42
C ASN A 30 -8.11 3.15 10.24
N MET A 31 -8.50 2.81 9.02
CA MET A 31 -9.15 1.53 8.69
C MET A 31 -8.17 0.35 8.63
N GLY A 32 -6.88 0.56 8.87
CA GLY A 32 -5.89 -0.53 8.87
C GLY A 32 -5.60 -1.13 7.50
N VAL A 33 -5.92 -0.43 6.40
CA VAL A 33 -5.76 -0.98 5.03
C VAL A 33 -4.33 -1.41 4.76
N HIS A 34 -3.36 -0.57 5.14
CA HIS A 34 -1.93 -0.86 5.01
C HIS A 34 -1.51 -2.17 5.68
N VAL A 35 -2.04 -2.52 6.86
CA VAL A 35 -1.72 -3.78 7.55
C VAL A 35 -2.22 -4.97 6.74
N VAL A 36 -3.49 -4.95 6.34
CA VAL A 36 -4.09 -6.05 5.54
C VAL A 36 -3.37 -6.22 4.20
N VAL A 37 -2.93 -5.12 3.59
CA VAL A 37 -2.15 -5.16 2.34
C VAL A 37 -0.76 -5.77 2.55
N LEU A 38 -0.11 -5.50 3.69
CA LEU A 38 1.14 -6.16 4.06
C LEU A 38 0.93 -7.67 4.28
N ASP A 39 -0.14 -8.05 4.97
CA ASP A 39 -0.46 -9.48 5.19
C ASP A 39 -0.74 -10.20 3.88
N LEU A 40 -1.45 -9.55 2.94
CA LEU A 40 -1.64 -10.07 1.58
C LEU A 40 -0.30 -10.33 0.88
N LEU A 41 0.67 -9.42 1.01
CA LEU A 41 1.99 -9.57 0.39
C LEU A 41 2.83 -10.72 0.98
N LYS A 42 2.51 -11.16 2.20
CA LYS A 42 3.18 -12.30 2.87
C LYS A 42 2.65 -13.66 2.39
N ILE A 43 1.53 -13.70 1.67
CA ILE A 43 0.94 -14.96 1.21
C ILE A 43 1.85 -15.60 0.14
N PRO A 44 2.35 -16.83 0.36
CA PRO A 44 3.15 -17.54 -0.62
C PRO A 44 2.29 -17.94 -1.82
N TYR A 45 2.86 -17.84 -3.02
CA TYR A 45 2.21 -18.23 -4.27
C TYR A 45 3.27 -18.57 -5.32
N ASP A 46 2.89 -19.30 -6.37
CA ASP A 46 3.83 -19.63 -7.44
C ASP A 46 4.00 -18.44 -8.40
N LYS A 47 5.20 -17.85 -8.41
CA LYS A 47 5.48 -16.68 -9.25
C LYS A 47 5.56 -17.00 -10.75
N MET A 48 5.81 -18.26 -11.11
CA MET A 48 5.90 -18.71 -12.51
C MET A 48 4.54 -19.12 -13.05
N GLU A 49 3.71 -19.77 -12.22
CA GLU A 49 2.40 -20.29 -12.64
C GLU A 49 1.22 -19.33 -12.35
N ASP A 50 1.19 -18.68 -11.18
CA ASP A 50 0.06 -17.83 -10.77
C ASP A 50 0.16 -16.39 -11.29
N THR A 51 -0.02 -16.24 -12.61
CA THR A 51 -0.03 -14.94 -13.31
C THR A 51 -1.03 -13.93 -12.71
N ARG A 52 -2.17 -14.39 -12.17
CA ARG A 52 -3.15 -13.53 -11.52
C ARG A 52 -2.64 -12.99 -10.18
N MET A 53 -1.98 -13.83 -9.39
CA MET A 53 -1.39 -13.41 -8.12
C MET A 53 -0.27 -12.41 -8.34
N ASN A 54 0.56 -12.59 -9.38
CA ASN A 54 1.56 -11.59 -9.77
C ASN A 54 0.94 -10.19 -9.97
N HIS A 55 -0.22 -10.12 -10.64
CA HIS A 55 -0.91 -8.85 -10.85
C HIS A 55 -1.50 -8.28 -9.57
N ILE A 56 -2.05 -9.13 -8.69
CA ILE A 56 -2.57 -8.72 -7.39
C ILE A 56 -1.45 -8.15 -6.51
N MET A 57 -0.29 -8.82 -6.43
CA MET A 57 0.85 -8.35 -5.66
C MET A 57 1.39 -7.02 -6.18
N LYS A 58 1.45 -6.85 -7.51
CA LYS A 58 1.83 -5.56 -8.12
C LYS A 58 0.84 -4.44 -7.74
N LEU A 59 -0.45 -4.73 -7.75
CA LEU A 59 -1.47 -3.75 -7.33
C LEU A 59 -1.40 -3.44 -5.82
N ALA A 60 -1.05 -4.41 -4.99
CA ALA A 60 -0.85 -4.23 -3.56
C ALA A 60 0.36 -3.29 -3.29
N HIS A 61 1.49 -3.52 -3.96
CA HIS A 61 2.64 -2.61 -3.87
C HIS A 61 2.31 -1.20 -4.35
N ASN A 62 1.62 -1.06 -5.50
CA ASN A 62 1.20 0.26 -5.98
C ASN A 62 0.27 0.95 -4.98
N LEU A 63 -0.63 0.20 -4.33
CA LEU A 63 -1.50 0.78 -3.31
C LEU A 63 -0.70 1.37 -2.14
N LEU A 64 0.33 0.68 -1.66
CA LEU A 64 1.20 1.21 -0.59
C LEU A 64 1.95 2.47 -1.03
N GLN A 65 2.41 2.53 -2.29
CA GLN A 65 3.06 3.73 -2.84
C GLN A 65 2.10 4.93 -2.88
N TYR A 66 0.87 4.73 -3.36
CA TYR A 66 -0.16 5.78 -3.41
C TYR A 66 -0.60 6.18 -1.99
N PHE A 67 -0.73 5.22 -1.09
CA PHE A 67 -1.03 5.45 0.32
C PHE A 67 0.01 6.35 1.01
N CYS A 68 1.29 6.24 0.62
CA CYS A 68 2.39 7.04 1.13
C CYS A 68 2.72 8.30 0.31
N TYR A 69 1.99 8.56 -0.79
CA TYR A 69 2.26 9.68 -1.70
C TYR A 69 2.12 11.01 -0.96
N GLU A 70 3.21 11.80 -0.95
CA GLU A 70 3.36 13.06 -0.21
C GLU A 70 2.92 13.00 1.27
N ASN A 71 2.98 11.83 1.91
CA ASN A 71 2.48 11.63 3.28
C ASN A 71 3.55 11.04 4.21
N PRO A 72 4.36 11.88 4.88
CA PRO A 72 5.44 11.43 5.76
C PRO A 72 4.96 10.58 6.93
N THR A 73 3.77 10.85 7.47
CA THR A 73 3.20 10.06 8.57
C THR A 73 2.91 8.63 8.13
N ASN A 74 2.33 8.45 6.93
CA ASN A 74 2.08 7.12 6.39
C ASN A 74 3.39 6.40 6.06
N GLN A 75 4.41 7.12 5.56
CA GLN A 75 5.73 6.56 5.30
C GLN A 75 6.39 6.03 6.58
N ALA A 76 6.43 6.84 7.65
CA ALA A 76 6.97 6.42 8.94
C ALA A 76 6.21 5.20 9.49
N LYS A 77 4.88 5.24 9.45
CA LYS A 77 4.05 4.13 9.93
C LYS A 77 4.29 2.83 9.17
N LEU A 78 4.45 2.92 7.85
CA LEU A 78 4.75 1.77 7.01
C LEU A 78 6.15 1.22 7.29
N TYR A 79 7.15 2.10 7.43
CA TYR A 79 8.52 1.72 7.80
C TYR A 79 8.58 0.99 9.14
N ASP A 80 7.91 1.52 10.18
CA ASP A 80 7.85 0.89 11.50
C ASP A 80 7.29 -0.53 11.42
N LEU A 81 6.22 -0.74 10.63
CA LEU A 81 5.62 -2.07 10.48
C LEU A 81 6.56 -3.05 9.78
N TYR A 82 7.20 -2.64 8.68
CA TYR A 82 8.19 -3.49 8.02
C TYR A 82 9.35 -3.83 8.95
N PHE A 83 9.90 -2.84 9.65
CA PHE A 83 11.03 -3.05 10.55
C PHE A 83 10.68 -3.99 11.71
N ASN A 84 9.50 -3.84 12.31
CA ASN A 84 9.02 -4.73 13.37
C ASN A 84 8.79 -6.16 12.85
N ASP A 85 8.27 -6.33 11.63
CA ASP A 85 8.12 -7.64 11.00
C ASP A 85 9.49 -8.33 10.78
N TYR A 86 10.53 -7.57 10.39
CA TYR A 86 11.89 -8.11 10.26
C TYR A 86 12.49 -8.55 11.60
N GLN A 87 12.19 -7.85 12.69
CA GLN A 87 12.66 -8.25 14.02
C GLN A 87 12.00 -9.55 14.51
N GLN A 88 10.72 -9.77 14.21
CA GLN A 88 10.01 -11.01 14.56
C GLN A 88 10.47 -12.25 13.78
N LEU A 89 11.12 -12.07 12.64
CA LEU A 89 11.71 -13.17 11.84
C LEU A 89 13.14 -13.53 12.28
N SER A 90 13.73 -12.76 13.18
CA SER A 90 15.10 -12.95 13.70
C SER A 90 15.17 -13.58 15.10
N GLU A 91 14.02 -13.96 15.65
CA GLU A 91 13.86 -14.78 16.87
C GLU A 91 13.32 -16.17 16.50
#